data_AF-K2AX67-F1
#
_entry.id   AF-K2AX67-F1
#
_cell.length_a   1.000
_cell.length_b   1.000
_cell.length_c   1.000
_cell.angle_alpha   90.00
_cell.angle_beta   90.00
_cell.angle_gamma   90.00
#
_symmetry.space_group_name_H-M   'P 1'
#
loop_
_entity.id
_entity.type
_entity.pdbx_description
1 polymer ?
#
loop_
_entity_poly.entity_id
_entity_poly.type
_entity_poly.pdbx_seq_one_letter_code
_entity_poly.pdbx_strand_id
1 'polypeptide(L)'
;MIKSNSNLLEKIKNKLFSGENFFVWLKLEISKTFFIFIAFLYFLSYISVLGGLFPEYFSQILFVIYPIFVFATFALLYDIWNYMISVYSLNKLLKYIILTVLVLVYIFLILTHLWLKLI
;
A
#
# COMPACT_ATOMS: atom_id res chain seq x y z
N MET A 1 1.06 23.96 -34.45
CA MET A 1 -0.30 23.89 -33.88
C MET A 1 -0.65 22.43 -33.66
N ILE A 2 -0.33 21.88 -32.49
CA ILE A 2 -0.55 20.47 -32.16
C ILE A 2 -2.02 20.33 -31.76
N LYS A 3 -2.86 19.81 -32.68
CA LYS A 3 -4.22 19.33 -32.34
C LYS A 3 -4.05 18.05 -31.50
N SER A 4 -3.70 18.23 -30.23
CA SER A 4 -3.51 17.13 -29.30
C SER A 4 -4.88 16.63 -28.84
N ASN A 5 -5.26 15.44 -29.31
CA ASN A 5 -5.76 14.32 -28.52
C ASN A 5 -6.81 14.53 -27.42
N SER A 6 -7.57 15.64 -27.43
CA SER A 6 -8.62 15.93 -26.45
C SER A 6 -9.62 14.77 -26.37
N ASN A 7 -10.05 14.23 -27.51
CA ASN A 7 -10.95 13.07 -27.58
C ASN A 7 -10.39 11.78 -26.96
N LEU A 8 -9.06 11.61 -26.93
CA LEU A 8 -8.41 10.42 -26.39
C LEU A 8 -8.25 10.54 -24.88
N LEU A 9 -7.84 11.72 -24.40
CA LEU A 9 -7.84 12.06 -22.96
C LEU A 9 -9.25 12.00 -22.36
N GLU A 10 -10.25 12.50 -23.08
CA GLU A 10 -11.65 12.50 -22.63
C GLU A 10 -12.25 11.08 -22.64
N LYS A 11 -11.88 10.24 -23.63
CA LYS A 11 -12.22 8.80 -23.62
C LYS A 11 -11.54 8.03 -22.49
N ILE A 12 -10.26 8.32 -22.21
CA ILE A 12 -9.52 7.70 -21.11
C ILE A 12 -10.14 8.12 -19.77
N LYS A 13 -10.49 9.41 -19.63
CA LYS A 13 -11.23 9.94 -18.49
C LYS A 13 -12.57 9.20 -18.36
N ASN A 14 -13.42 9.19 -19.38
CA ASN A 14 -14.73 8.54 -19.30
C ASN A 14 -14.65 7.02 -19.04
N LYS A 15 -13.59 6.34 -19.49
CA LYS A 15 -13.35 4.92 -19.21
C LYS A 15 -12.79 4.67 -17.80
N LEU A 16 -12.01 5.59 -17.24
CA LEU A 16 -11.52 5.55 -15.85
C LEU A 16 -12.61 5.94 -14.85
N PHE A 17 -13.57 6.78 -15.26
CA PHE A 17 -14.68 7.26 -14.43
C PHE A 17 -15.99 6.48 -14.65
N SER A 18 -15.94 5.33 -15.33
CA SER A 18 -17.03 4.34 -15.21
C SER A 18 -17.08 3.84 -13.75
N GLY A 19 -18.28 3.60 -13.21
CA GLY A 19 -18.49 3.42 -11.76
C GLY A 19 -17.57 2.41 -11.06
N GLU A 20 -17.27 1.28 -11.70
CA GLU A 20 -16.33 0.28 -11.14
C GLU A 20 -14.87 0.77 -11.12
N ASN A 21 -14.42 1.45 -12.19
CA ASN A 21 -13.04 1.93 -12.29
C ASN A 21 -12.80 3.13 -11.37
N PHE A 22 -13.82 3.98 -11.16
CA PHE A 22 -13.77 5.07 -10.19
C PHE A 22 -13.57 4.55 -8.76
N PHE A 23 -14.29 3.49 -8.39
CA PHE A 23 -14.14 2.88 -7.06
C PHE A 23 -12.75 2.28 -6.85
N VAL A 24 -12.20 1.58 -7.85
CA VAL A 24 -10.84 1.01 -7.79
C VAL A 24 -9.79 2.11 -7.68
N TRP A 25 -9.95 3.21 -8.42
CA TRP A 25 -9.07 4.38 -8.33
C TRP A 25 -9.15 5.05 -6.95
N LEU A 26 -10.35 5.31 -6.44
CA LEU A 26 -10.54 5.94 -5.13
C LEU A 26 -9.93 5.10 -4.01
N LYS A 27 -10.12 3.77 -4.06
CA LYS A 27 -9.52 2.84 -3.12
C LYS A 27 -7.98 2.92 -3.14
N LEU A 28 -7.39 2.99 -4.33
CA LEU A 28 -5.94 3.16 -4.49
C LEU A 28 -5.45 4.47 -3.87
N GLU A 29 -6.15 5.58 -4.06
CA GLU A 29 -5.77 6.88 -3.46
C GLU A 29 -5.85 6.87 -1.93
N ILE A 30 -6.87 6.20 -1.36
CA ILE A 30 -6.97 5.99 0.09
C ILE A 30 -5.78 5.17 0.60
N SER A 31 -5.47 4.05 -0.07
CA SER A 31 -4.35 3.20 0.31
C SER A 31 -2.99 3.88 0.19
N LYS A 32 -2.79 4.74 -0.82
CA LYS A 32 -1.59 5.60 -0.92
C LYS A 32 -1.49 6.55 0.26
N THR A 33 -2.57 7.26 0.58
CA THR A 33 -2.59 8.22 1.68
C THR A 33 -2.31 7.55 3.02
N PHE A 34 -2.95 6.40 3.26
CA PHE A 34 -2.72 5.59 4.45
C PHE A 34 -1.27 5.10 4.54
N PHE A 35 -0.71 4.59 3.45
CA PHE A 35 0.70 4.19 3.39
C PHE A 35 1.64 5.35 3.69
N ILE A 36 1.44 6.53 3.07
CA ILE A 36 2.27 7.71 3.31
C ILE A 36 2.26 8.09 4.79
N PHE A 37 1.08 8.13 5.41
CA PHE A 37 0.93 8.47 6.81
C PHE A 37 1.65 7.48 7.74
N ILE A 38 1.45 6.18 7.53
CA ILE A 38 2.10 5.16 8.35
C ILE A 38 3.61 5.08 8.10
N ALA A 39 4.05 5.22 6.85
CA ALA A 39 5.47 5.27 6.51
C ALA A 39 6.15 6.46 7.18
N PHE A 40 5.53 7.63 7.17
CA PHE A 40 6.02 8.80 7.89
C PHE A 40 6.22 8.50 9.38
N LEU A 41 5.20 7.92 10.04
CA LEU A 41 5.31 7.57 11.46
C LEU A 41 6.39 6.51 11.74
N TYR A 42 6.51 5.50 10.89
CA TYR A 42 7.53 4.46 10.98
C TYR A 42 8.94 5.05 10.89
N PHE A 43 9.21 5.82 9.83
CA PHE A 43 10.52 6.43 9.62
C PHE A 43 10.85 7.51 10.65
N LEU A 44 9.86 8.31 11.08
CA LEU A 44 10.05 9.26 12.17
C LEU A 44 10.48 8.53 13.44
N SER A 45 9.80 7.45 13.80
CA SER A 45 10.12 6.67 14.98
C SER A 45 11.51 6.03 14.87
N TYR A 46 11.85 5.51 13.68
CA TYR A 46 13.16 4.91 13.42
C TYR A 46 14.30 5.92 13.54
N ILE A 47 14.14 7.10 12.95
CA ILE A 47 15.14 8.19 13.01
C ILE A 47 15.29 8.68 14.46
N SER A 48 14.20 8.80 15.22
CA SER A 48 14.27 9.19 16.63
C SER A 48 15.06 8.20 17.48
N VAL A 49 14.90 6.89 17.25
CA VAL A 49 15.71 5.86 17.92
C VAL A 49 17.19 6.01 17.56
N LEU A 50 17.51 6.10 16.26
CA LEU A 50 18.90 6.23 15.80
C LEU A 50 19.57 7.54 16.24
N GLY A 51 18.79 8.63 16.30
CA GLY A 51 19.24 9.93 16.75
C GLY A 51 19.37 10.08 18.27
N GLY A 52 19.02 9.04 19.04
CA GLY A 52 19.09 9.05 20.50
C GLY A 52 18.01 9.89 21.18
N LEU A 53 16.96 10.29 20.47
CA LEU A 53 15.82 11.00 21.04
C LEU A 53 14.90 10.01 21.74
N PHE A 54 14.97 9.93 23.06
CA PHE A 54 14.10 9.06 23.88
C PHE A 54 14.01 7.61 23.33
N PRO A 55 15.13 6.91 23.17
CA PRO A 55 15.22 5.68 22.40
C PRO A 55 14.32 4.56 22.94
N GLU A 56 14.07 4.52 24.24
CA GLU A 56 13.17 3.55 24.89
C GLU A 56 11.71 3.74 24.48
N TYR A 57 11.22 4.98 24.43
CA TYR A 57 9.84 5.27 24.02
C TYR A 57 9.65 5.05 22.52
N PHE A 58 10.58 5.55 21.70
CA PHE A 58 10.46 5.41 20.25
C PHE A 58 10.69 3.97 19.77
N SER A 59 11.49 3.15 20.47
CA SER A 59 11.62 1.72 20.15
C SER A 59 10.33 0.94 20.43
N GLN A 60 9.61 1.26 21.51
CA GLN A 60 8.28 0.69 21.77
C GLN A 60 7.26 1.10 20.71
N ILE A 61 7.25 2.39 20.34
CA ILE A 61 6.39 2.90 19.26
C ILE A 61 6.74 2.19 17.95
N LEU A 62 8.02 2.06 17.62
CA LEU A 62 8.48 1.38 16.41
C LEU A 62 8.05 -0.08 16.37
N PHE A 63 8.11 -0.79 17.50
CA PHE A 63 7.64 -2.18 17.60
C PHE A 63 6.15 -2.32 17.27
N VAL A 64 5.32 -1.36 17.69
CA VAL A 64 3.86 -1.35 17.43
C VAL A 64 3.55 -0.88 16.00
N ILE A 65 4.28 0.12 15.50
CA ILE A 65 4.04 0.69 14.18
C ILE A 65 4.53 -0.22 13.06
N TYR A 66 5.55 -1.04 13.29
CA TYR A 66 6.10 -1.93 12.27
C TYR A 66 5.04 -2.86 11.63
N PRO A 67 4.24 -3.65 12.38
CA PRO A 67 3.16 -4.44 11.80
C PRO A 67 2.18 -3.63 10.94
N ILE A 68 1.83 -2.43 11.39
CA ILE A 68 0.91 -1.53 10.70
C ILE A 68 1.54 -1.02 9.39
N PHE A 69 2.84 -0.70 9.41
CA PHE A 69 3.60 -0.30 8.24
C PHE A 69 3.70 -1.41 7.20
N VAL A 70 4.02 -2.63 7.65
CA VAL A 70 4.07 -3.81 6.77
C VAL A 70 2.68 -4.04 6.15
N PHE A 71 1.61 -4.01 6.95
CA PHE A 71 0.23 -4.11 6.45
C PHE A 71 -0.11 -3.03 5.41
N ALA A 72 0.20 -1.76 5.70
CA ALA A 72 -0.05 -0.64 4.79
C ALA A 72 0.68 -0.82 3.45
N THR A 73 1.90 -1.36 3.48
CA THR A 73 2.70 -1.68 2.29
C THR A 73 2.01 -2.75 1.44
N PHE A 74 1.57 -3.86 2.06
CA PHE A 74 0.87 -4.93 1.35
C PHE A 74 -0.49 -4.49 0.80
N ALA A 75 -1.23 -3.68 1.56
CA ALA A 75 -2.50 -3.11 1.12
C ALA A 75 -2.30 -2.23 -0.13
N LEU A 76 -1.28 -1.36 -0.12
CA LEU A 76 -0.94 -0.53 -1.27
C LEU A 76 -0.54 -1.36 -2.48
N LEU A 77 0.35 -2.35 -2.30
CA LEU A 77 0.76 -3.25 -3.40
C LEU A 77 -0.44 -3.97 -4.01
N TYR A 78 -1.32 -4.51 -3.18
CA TYR A 78 -2.53 -5.17 -3.65
C TYR A 78 -3.45 -4.23 -4.44
N ASP A 79 -3.65 -3.01 -3.96
CA ASP A 79 -4.51 -2.06 -4.65
C ASP A 79 -3.90 -1.53 -5.95
N ILE A 80 -2.56 -1.37 -6.02
CA ILE A 80 -1.85 -1.10 -7.29
C ILE A 80 -2.10 -2.24 -8.28
N TRP A 81 -1.94 -3.49 -7.85
CA TRP A 81 -2.18 -4.65 -8.69
C TRP A 81 -3.64 -4.74 -9.15
N ASN A 82 -4.59 -4.49 -8.24
CA ASN A 82 -6.01 -4.50 -8.56
C ASN A 82 -6.37 -3.38 -9.56
N TYR A 83 -5.77 -2.20 -9.43
CA TYR A 83 -5.89 -1.12 -10.42
C TYR A 83 -5.33 -1.53 -11.78
N MET A 84 -4.13 -2.11 -11.83
CA MET A 84 -3.53 -2.60 -13.09
C MET A 84 -4.42 -3.66 -13.75
N ILE A 85 -4.96 -4.61 -13.00
CA ILE A 85 -5.85 -5.65 -13.53
C ILE A 85 -7.14 -5.03 -14.12
N SER A 86 -7.73 -4.05 -13.43
CA SER A 86 -8.92 -3.32 -13.88
C SER A 86 -8.67 -2.53 -15.17
N VAL A 87 -7.53 -1.82 -15.26
CA VAL A 87 -7.19 -1.00 -16.44
C VAL A 87 -6.82 -1.84 -17.66
N TYR A 88 -6.05 -2.92 -17.47
CA TYR A 88 -5.53 -3.75 -18.57
C TYR A 88 -6.39 -5.00 -18.86
N SER A 89 -7.54 -5.15 -18.20
CA SER A 89 -8.46 -6.29 -18.38
C SER A 89 -7.78 -7.66 -18.19
N LEU A 90 -6.85 -7.74 -17.25
CA LEU A 90 -6.14 -8.98 -16.92
C LEU A 90 -7.08 -9.98 -16.22
N ASN A 91 -6.70 -11.26 -16.22
CA ASN A 91 -7.50 -12.35 -15.68
C ASN A 91 -7.87 -12.10 -14.19
N LYS A 92 -9.16 -12.06 -13.88
CA LYS A 92 -9.70 -11.83 -12.51
C LYS A 92 -9.19 -12.85 -11.48
N LEU A 93 -8.82 -14.06 -11.92
CA LEU A 93 -8.27 -15.11 -11.05
C LEU A 93 -6.91 -14.72 -10.45
N LEU A 94 -6.13 -13.93 -11.20
CA LEU A 94 -4.78 -13.50 -10.85
C LEU A 94 -4.78 -12.57 -9.62
N LYS A 95 -5.88 -11.82 -9.41
CA LYS A 95 -6.11 -10.99 -8.21
C LYS A 95 -6.10 -11.81 -6.92
N TYR A 96 -6.76 -12.97 -6.93
CA TYR A 96 -6.84 -13.82 -5.74
C TYR A 96 -5.50 -14.48 -5.44
N ILE A 97 -4.76 -14.90 -6.47
CA ILE A 97 -3.42 -15.46 -6.32
C ILE A 97 -2.48 -14.42 -5.68
N ILE A 98 -2.46 -13.19 -6.20
CA ILE A 98 -1.65 -12.10 -5.63
C ILE A 98 -2.05 -11.86 -4.17
N LEU A 99 -3.35 -11.78 -3.87
CA LEU A 99 -3.83 -11.59 -2.50
C LEU A 99 -3.32 -12.68 -1.57
N THR A 100 -3.44 -13.96 -1.95
CA THR A 100 -2.98 -15.09 -1.15
C THR A 100 -1.49 -15.00 -0.87
N VAL A 101 -0.67 -14.70 -1.89
CA VAL A 101 0.79 -14.55 -1.72
C VAL A 101 1.11 -13.41 -0.75
N LEU A 102 0.48 -12.23 -0.93
CA LEU A 102 0.72 -11.09 -0.04
C LEU A 102 0.31 -11.39 1.41
N VAL A 103 -0.80 -12.10 1.62
CA VAL A 103 -1.26 -12.52 2.96
C VAL A 103 -0.29 -13.51 3.60
N LEU A 104 0.20 -14.50 2.85
CA LEU A 104 1.17 -15.47 3.37
C LEU A 104 2.49 -14.80 3.79
N VAL A 105 3.01 -13.90 2.96
CA VAL A 105 4.23 -13.13 3.28
C VAL A 105 3.99 -12.21 4.48
N TYR A 106 2.83 -11.55 4.55
CA TYR A 106 2.46 -10.73 5.70
C TYR A 106 2.45 -11.54 7.00
N ILE A 107 1.74 -12.67 7.03
CA ILE A 107 1.68 -13.55 8.21
C ILE A 107 3.08 -13.99 8.63
N PHE A 108 3.92 -14.40 7.67
CA PHE A 108 5.30 -14.78 7.94
C PHE A 108 6.13 -13.65 8.57
N LEU A 109 6.02 -12.43 8.05
CA LEU A 109 6.71 -11.25 8.59
C LEU A 109 6.21 -10.86 9.99
N ILE A 110 4.91 -11.00 10.26
CA ILE A 110 4.37 -10.74 11.60
C ILE A 110 4.82 -11.82 12.60
N LEU A 111 4.79 -13.10 12.20
CA LEU A 111 5.24 -14.19 13.06
C LEU A 111 6.73 -14.04 13.42
N THR A 112 7.58 -13.70 12.44
CA THR A 112 9.01 -13.45 12.70
C THR A 112 9.24 -12.23 13.58
N HIS A 113 8.49 -11.14 13.38
CA HIS A 113 8.54 -9.95 14.24
C HIS A 113 8.15 -10.23 15.70
N LEU A 114 7.08 -11.01 15.90
CA LEU A 114 6.64 -11.41 17.24
C LEU A 114 7.59 -12.42 17.88
N TRP A 115 8.13 -13.35 17.10
CA TRP A 115 9.11 -14.33 17.57
C TRP A 115 10.40 -13.66 18.05
N LEU A 116 10.89 -12.65 17.32
CA LEU A 116 12.06 -11.86 17.71
C LEU A 116 11.90 -11.08 19.03
N LYS A 117 10.68 -10.88 19.52
CA LYS A 117 10.43 -10.30 20.85
C LYS A 117 10.40 -11.33 21.98
N LEU A 118 10.16 -12.61 21.66
CA LEU A 118 10.06 -13.70 22.64
C LEU A 118 11.40 -14.34 22.99
N ILE A 119 12.44 -14.09 22.19
CA ILE A 119 13.84 -14.48 22.44
C ILE A 119 14.56 -13.32 23.10
#